data_AF-R7JBD1-F1
#
_entry.id   AF-R7JBD1-F1
#
_cell.length_a   1.000
_cell.length_b   1.000
_cell.length_c   1.000
_cell.angle_alpha   90.00
_cell.angle_beta   90.00
_cell.angle_gamma   90.00
#
_symmetry.space_group_name_H-M   'P 1'
#
loop_
_entity.id
_entity.type
_entity.pdbx_description
1 polymer ?
#
loop_
_entity_poly.entity_id
_entity_poly.type
_entity_poly.pdbx_seq_one_letter_code
_entity_poly.pdbx_strand_id
1 'polypeptide(L)'
;MYIQPYNFQNQYMPCRLPEGNRNYTIVDKNKVDCFVSQKEAALPYLADILAHSNNEAQIVETLHIINSMLDNGVKGIDRMYPVLSRFNNTTSPNIQTYLAGIYRKTQVPDAFGPLVKMLIQNALHPQASNFDPDEEIGGAILSYISDRFRNQPQK
;
A
#
# COMPACT_ATOMS: atom_id res chain seq x y z
N MET A 1 5.46 18.05 19.17
CA MET A 1 4.05 17.64 19.27
C MET A 1 4.03 16.16 19.59
N TYR A 2 3.49 15.77 20.75
CA TYR A 2 3.29 14.36 21.09
C TYR A 2 2.08 13.85 20.31
N ILE A 3 2.29 12.84 19.47
CA ILE A 3 1.19 12.09 18.84
C ILE A 3 0.48 11.37 19.99
N GLN A 4 -0.81 11.66 20.22
CA GLN A 4 -1.55 10.94 21.24
C GLN A 4 -1.71 9.48 20.80
N PRO A 5 -1.26 8.50 21.61
CA PRO A 5 -1.50 7.10 21.29
C PRO A 5 -3.01 6.86 21.28
N TYR A 6 -3.49 6.26 20.20
CA TYR A 6 -4.88 5.86 20.09
C TYR A 6 -5.22 4.88 21.23
N ASN A 7 -6.16 5.27 22.09
CA ASN A 7 -6.47 4.54 23.32
C ASN A 7 -7.49 3.43 23.00
N PHE A 8 -7.01 2.20 22.79
CA PHE A 8 -7.79 1.01 22.39
C PHE A 8 -8.70 0.44 23.50
N GLN A 9 -9.29 1.27 24.36
CA GLN A 9 -9.99 0.78 25.54
C GLN A 9 -11.32 0.06 25.26
N ASN A 10 -11.83 0.01 24.02
CA ASN A 10 -12.86 -0.95 23.63
C ASN A 10 -12.82 -1.27 22.13
N GLN A 11 -12.44 -2.52 21.81
CA GLN A 11 -12.49 -3.20 20.50
C GLN A 11 -11.50 -2.75 19.41
N TYR A 12 -10.20 -2.92 19.65
CA TYR A 12 -9.28 -3.13 18.53
C TYR A 12 -9.66 -4.41 17.77
N MET A 13 -9.83 -4.32 16.46
CA MET A 13 -9.96 -5.50 15.61
C MET A 13 -8.65 -5.78 14.87
N PRO A 14 -7.97 -6.91 15.14
CA PRO A 14 -6.72 -7.21 14.43
C PRO A 14 -6.98 -7.39 12.93
N CYS A 15 -6.03 -6.93 12.13
CA CYS A 15 -6.01 -7.15 10.68
C CYS A 15 -6.14 -8.64 10.36
N ARG A 16 -7.09 -8.99 9.47
CA ARG A 16 -7.27 -10.36 8.97
C ARG A 16 -7.05 -10.35 7.46
N LEU A 17 -6.02 -11.08 7.04
CA LEU A 17 -5.70 -11.27 5.63
C LEU A 17 -6.82 -12.06 4.92
N PRO A 18 -6.91 -11.99 3.58
CA PRO A 18 -7.74 -12.88 2.77
C PRO A 18 -7.55 -14.35 3.15
N GLU A 19 -8.65 -15.10 3.23
CA GLU A 19 -8.66 -16.49 3.70
C GLU A 19 -9.91 -17.22 3.20
N GLY A 20 -9.77 -18.49 2.81
CA GLY A 20 -10.88 -19.32 2.33
C GLY A 20 -11.58 -18.72 1.11
N ASN A 21 -12.88 -18.42 1.24
CA ASN A 21 -13.64 -17.78 0.16
C ASN A 21 -13.60 -16.24 0.23
N ARG A 22 -12.87 -15.64 1.19
CA ARG A 22 -12.74 -14.19 1.34
C ARG A 22 -11.51 -13.70 0.60
N ASN A 23 -11.73 -12.85 -0.40
CA ASN A 23 -10.68 -12.27 -1.25
C ASN A 23 -10.25 -10.85 -0.82
N TYR A 24 -10.66 -10.38 0.37
CA TYR A 24 -10.36 -9.04 0.88
C TYR A 24 -9.87 -9.05 2.33
N THR A 25 -9.05 -8.04 2.66
CA THR A 25 -8.53 -7.81 4.01
C THR A 25 -9.58 -7.13 4.89
N ILE A 26 -9.67 -7.56 6.16
CA ILE A 26 -10.46 -6.88 7.18
C ILE A 26 -9.50 -6.10 8.09
N VAL A 27 -9.76 -4.81 8.26
CA VAL A 27 -8.98 -3.92 9.14
C VAL A 27 -9.89 -3.22 10.14
N ASP A 28 -9.31 -2.73 11.24
CA ASP A 28 -10.03 -1.88 12.18
C ASP A 28 -10.32 -0.51 11.56
N LYS A 29 -11.59 -0.26 11.25
CA LYS A 29 -12.03 1.02 10.67
C LYS A 29 -11.72 2.21 11.57
N ASN A 30 -11.86 2.08 12.88
CA ASN A 30 -11.63 3.19 13.80
C ASN A 30 -10.15 3.58 13.82
N LYS A 31 -9.26 2.59 13.69
CA LYS A 31 -7.82 2.83 13.53
C LYS A 31 -7.51 3.53 12.22
N VAL A 32 -8.11 3.08 11.11
CA VAL A 32 -7.95 3.75 9.79
C VAL A 32 -8.41 5.19 9.86
N ASP A 33 -9.63 5.43 10.34
CA ASP A 33 -10.23 6.77 10.43
C ASP A 33 -9.39 7.69 11.34
N CYS A 34 -8.80 7.15 12.41
CA CYS A 34 -7.88 7.89 13.26
C CYS A 34 -6.65 8.40 12.49
N PHE A 35 -5.95 7.53 11.76
CA PHE A 35 -4.77 7.93 10.99
C PHE A 35 -5.11 8.87 9.83
N VAL A 36 -6.24 8.64 9.15
CA VAL A 36 -6.72 9.55 8.10
C VAL A 36 -7.01 10.95 8.67
N SER A 37 -7.63 11.04 9.85
CA SER A 37 -7.91 12.34 10.49
C SER A 37 -6.65 13.13 10.89
N GLN A 38 -5.55 12.42 11.19
CA GLN A 38 -4.25 13.01 11.53
C GLN A 38 -3.45 13.47 10.29
N LYS A 39 -3.86 13.04 9.09
CA LYS A 39 -3.23 13.42 7.81
C LYS A 39 -1.70 13.25 7.83
N GLU A 40 -0.94 14.26 7.41
CA GLU A 40 0.52 14.20 7.27
C GLU A 40 1.25 13.93 8.61
N ALA A 41 0.64 14.28 9.75
CA ALA A 41 1.23 14.07 11.07
C ALA A 41 1.37 12.58 11.42
N ALA A 42 0.58 11.70 10.80
CA ALA A 42 0.65 10.26 10.99
C ALA A 42 1.80 9.58 10.23
N LEU A 43 2.30 10.20 9.15
CA LEU A 43 3.24 9.55 8.23
C LEU A 43 4.54 9.07 8.90
N PRO A 44 5.18 9.82 9.83
CA PRO A 44 6.37 9.33 10.52
C PRO A 44 6.13 8.04 11.32
N TYR A 45 4.95 7.92 11.94
CA TYR A 45 4.60 6.72 12.70
C TYR A 45 4.35 5.52 11.79
N LEU A 46 3.64 5.71 10.67
CA LEU A 46 3.42 4.64 9.69
C LEU A 46 4.73 4.22 9.02
N ALA A 47 5.62 5.17 8.73
CA ALA A 47 6.96 4.88 8.22
C ALA A 47 7.78 4.06 9.23
N ASP A 48 7.71 4.38 10.52
CA ASP A 48 8.40 3.63 11.56
C ASP A 48 7.91 2.17 11.65
N ILE A 49 6.59 1.94 11.57
CA ILE A 49 6.04 0.58 11.51
C ILE A 49 6.57 -0.18 10.30
N LEU A 50 6.53 0.43 9.11
CA LEU A 50 7.00 -0.21 7.87
C LEU A 50 8.52 -0.45 7.86
N ALA A 51 9.30 0.39 8.53
CA ALA A 51 10.75 0.23 8.63
C ALA A 51 11.14 -1.00 9.48
N HIS A 52 10.38 -1.29 10.54
CA HIS A 52 10.77 -2.27 11.54
C HIS A 52 9.94 -3.55 11.55
N SER A 53 8.73 -3.56 10.98
CA SER A 53 7.87 -4.74 11.00
C SER A 53 8.32 -5.81 10.01
N ASN A 54 8.19 -7.07 10.42
CA ASN A 54 8.28 -8.26 9.55
C ASN A 54 6.97 -9.06 9.56
N ASN A 55 5.93 -8.57 10.25
CA ASN A 55 4.65 -9.25 10.35
C ASN A 55 3.75 -8.84 9.18
N GLU A 56 3.37 -9.78 8.33
CA GLU A 56 2.59 -9.51 7.12
C GLU A 56 1.28 -8.77 7.43
N ALA A 57 0.52 -9.22 8.44
CA ALA A 57 -0.75 -8.58 8.79
C ALA A 57 -0.57 -7.13 9.24
N GLN A 58 0.48 -6.82 10.00
CA GLN A 58 0.80 -5.45 10.41
C GLN A 58 1.25 -4.58 9.22
N ILE A 59 2.06 -5.14 8.31
CA ILE A 59 2.49 -4.45 7.10
C ILE A 59 1.27 -4.13 6.23
N VAL A 60 0.44 -5.12 5.95
CA VAL A 60 -0.78 -4.99 5.13
C VAL A 60 -1.74 -3.98 5.74
N GLU A 61 -1.96 -4.00 7.06
CA GLU A 61 -2.79 -3.01 7.74
C GLU A 61 -2.23 -1.59 7.56
N THR A 62 -0.91 -1.44 7.68
CA THR A 62 -0.25 -0.14 7.52
C THR A 62 -0.33 0.37 6.08
N LEU A 63 -0.12 -0.50 5.09
CA LEU A 63 -0.28 -0.16 3.67
C LEU A 63 -1.74 0.14 3.30
N HIS A 64 -2.70 -0.54 3.94
CA HIS A 64 -4.12 -0.23 3.80
C HIS A 64 -4.42 1.18 4.33
N ILE A 65 -3.92 1.54 5.51
CA ILE A 65 -4.06 2.89 6.07
C ILE A 65 -3.48 3.94 5.12
N ILE A 66 -2.28 3.72 4.58
CA ILE A 66 -1.64 4.64 3.63
C ILE A 66 -2.48 4.80 2.34
N ASN A 67 -3.05 3.71 1.82
CA ASN A 67 -3.97 3.79 0.68
C ASN A 67 -5.20 4.65 0.99
N SER A 68 -5.83 4.44 2.15
CA SER A 68 -6.97 5.25 2.59
C SER A 68 -6.59 6.72 2.77
N MET A 69 -5.37 7.02 3.22
CA MET A 69 -4.86 8.39 3.33
C MET A 69 -4.66 9.03 1.94
N LEU A 70 -4.17 8.29 0.95
CA LEU A 70 -4.08 8.75 -0.44
C LEU A 70 -5.47 9.05 -1.03
N ASP A 71 -6.44 8.18 -0.78
CA ASP A 71 -7.82 8.35 -1.26
C ASP A 71 -8.50 9.58 -0.62
N ASN A 72 -8.03 9.99 0.57
CA ASN A 72 -8.46 11.21 1.26
C ASN A 72 -7.58 12.44 0.96
N GLY A 73 -6.68 12.35 -0.01
CA GLY A 73 -5.88 13.49 -0.48
C GLY A 73 -4.76 13.94 0.47
N VAL A 74 -4.31 13.07 1.38
CA VAL A 74 -3.15 13.35 2.23
C VAL A 74 -1.89 13.45 1.37
N LYS A 75 -1.09 14.48 1.60
CA LYS A 75 0.11 14.78 0.78
C LYS A 75 1.37 14.18 1.40
N GLY A 76 2.45 14.13 0.62
CA GLY A 76 3.77 13.72 1.12
C GLY A 76 3.99 12.21 1.26
N ILE A 77 2.98 11.39 0.90
CA ILE A 77 3.09 9.92 0.88
C ILE A 77 4.08 9.45 -0.20
N ASP A 78 4.29 10.23 -1.26
CA ASP A 78 5.37 10.05 -2.24
C ASP A 78 6.76 9.97 -1.59
N ARG A 79 6.99 10.75 -0.53
CA ARG A 79 8.26 10.76 0.22
C ARG A 79 8.45 9.52 1.09
N MET A 80 7.43 8.67 1.24
CA MET A 80 7.54 7.38 1.90
C MET A 80 8.14 6.30 1.00
N TYR A 81 8.43 6.60 -0.28
CA TYR A 81 9.04 5.62 -1.18
C TYR A 81 10.27 4.90 -0.61
N PRO A 82 11.23 5.55 0.08
CA PRO A 82 12.38 4.85 0.64
C PRO A 82 12.00 3.70 1.58
N VAL A 83 11.01 3.89 2.46
CA VAL A 83 10.56 2.82 3.36
C VAL A 83 9.69 1.79 2.65
N LEU A 84 8.84 2.23 1.71
CA LEU A 84 8.01 1.34 0.89
C LEU A 84 8.85 0.42 0.00
N SER A 85 9.98 0.91 -0.50
CA SER A 85 10.86 0.19 -1.42
C SER A 85 11.45 -1.09 -0.83
N ARG A 86 11.49 -1.21 0.51
CA ARG A 86 11.85 -2.44 1.22
C ARG A 86 11.00 -3.64 0.80
N PHE A 87 9.75 -3.40 0.39
CA PHE A 87 8.80 -4.43 -0.02
C PHE A 87 8.80 -4.71 -1.53
N ASN A 88 9.66 -4.07 -2.32
CA ASN A 88 9.72 -4.24 -3.78
C ASN A 88 10.04 -5.66 -4.24
N ASN A 89 10.60 -6.49 -3.35
CA ASN A 89 10.96 -7.88 -3.63
C ASN A 89 10.07 -8.88 -2.90
N THR A 90 8.93 -8.43 -2.36
CA THR A 90 8.01 -9.30 -1.62
C THR A 90 7.33 -10.31 -2.55
N THR A 91 7.14 -11.53 -2.06
CA THR A 91 6.32 -12.57 -2.71
C THR A 91 4.90 -12.62 -2.13
N SER A 92 4.59 -11.81 -1.12
CA SER A 92 3.24 -11.76 -0.54
C SER A 92 2.27 -11.09 -1.52
N PRO A 93 1.21 -11.79 -1.98
CA PRO A 93 0.20 -11.19 -2.85
C PRO A 93 -0.55 -10.03 -2.16
N ASN A 94 -0.70 -10.12 -0.82
CA ASN A 94 -1.34 -9.08 -0.02
C ASN A 94 -0.53 -7.78 -0.04
N ILE A 95 0.78 -7.88 0.22
CA ILE A 95 1.67 -6.71 0.23
C ILE A 95 1.79 -6.14 -1.19
N GLN A 96 1.97 -6.99 -2.21
CA GLN A 96 2.08 -6.55 -3.60
C GLN A 96 0.86 -5.72 -4.04
N THR A 97 -0.35 -6.16 -3.73
CA THR A 97 -1.60 -5.47 -4.12
C THR A 97 -1.69 -4.07 -3.52
N TYR A 98 -1.49 -3.94 -2.21
CA TYR A 98 -1.55 -2.63 -1.57
C TYR A 98 -0.38 -1.73 -1.98
N LEU A 99 0.81 -2.29 -2.17
CA LEU A 99 1.98 -1.54 -2.62
C LEU A 99 1.78 -1.02 -4.05
N ALA A 100 1.21 -1.83 -4.94
CA ALA A 100 0.86 -1.45 -6.29
C ALA A 100 -0.16 -0.31 -6.32
N GLY A 101 -1.20 -0.37 -5.47
CA GLY A 101 -2.16 0.72 -5.31
C GLY A 101 -1.52 2.04 -4.85
N ILE A 102 -0.55 1.98 -3.93
CA ILE A 102 0.20 3.16 -3.47
C ILE A 102 1.04 3.73 -4.61
N TYR A 103 1.77 2.88 -5.33
CA TYR A 103 2.61 3.31 -6.46
C TYR A 103 1.78 3.91 -7.59
N ARG A 104 0.63 3.29 -7.91
CA ARG A 104 -0.34 3.84 -8.86
C ARG A 104 -0.82 5.24 -8.50
N LYS A 105 -1.09 5.52 -7.24
CA LYS A 105 -1.63 6.82 -6.78
C LYS A 105 -0.54 7.88 -6.61
N THR A 106 0.66 7.48 -6.19
CA THR A 106 1.78 8.40 -5.96
C THR A 106 2.58 8.72 -7.21
N GLN A 107 2.59 7.83 -8.21
CA GLN A 107 3.32 7.99 -9.47
C GLN A 107 4.83 8.30 -9.28
N VAL A 108 5.43 7.83 -8.18
CA VAL A 108 6.88 7.96 -7.95
C VAL A 108 7.63 7.21 -9.07
N PRO A 109 8.50 7.87 -9.87
CA PRO A 109 9.12 7.24 -11.04
C PRO A 109 9.89 5.95 -10.73
N ASP A 110 10.59 5.92 -9.59
CA ASP A 110 11.40 4.78 -9.15
C ASP A 110 10.57 3.52 -8.87
N ALA A 111 9.26 3.67 -8.66
CA ALA A 111 8.35 2.57 -8.37
C ALA A 111 7.90 1.79 -9.62
N PHE A 112 8.11 2.33 -10.83
CA PHE A 112 7.73 1.67 -12.08
C PHE A 112 8.49 0.35 -12.31
N GLY A 113 9.81 0.37 -12.14
CA GLY A 113 10.65 -0.84 -12.28
C GLY A 113 10.23 -1.97 -11.33
N PRO A 114 10.04 -1.70 -10.03
CA PRO A 114 9.46 -2.65 -9.07
C PRO A 114 8.12 -3.25 -9.50
N LEU A 115 7.17 -2.46 -10.01
CA LEU A 115 5.89 -2.99 -10.50
C LEU A 115 6.08 -4.01 -11.63
N VAL A 116 6.90 -3.67 -12.62
CA VAL A 116 7.23 -4.60 -13.73
C VAL A 116 7.89 -5.86 -13.19
N LYS A 117 8.80 -5.72 -12.22
CA LYS A 117 9.46 -6.86 -11.58
C LYS A 117 8.45 -7.77 -10.87
N MET A 118 7.52 -7.22 -10.10
CA MET A 118 6.48 -8.01 -9.41
C MET A 118 5.66 -8.83 -10.41
N LEU A 119 5.21 -8.20 -11.50
CA LEU A 119 4.43 -8.88 -12.54
C LEU A 119 5.22 -10.03 -13.19
N ILE A 120 6.50 -9.80 -13.53
CA ILE A 120 7.36 -10.86 -14.10
C ILE A 120 7.57 -11.99 -13.09
N GLN A 121 7.79 -11.67 -11.81
CA GLN A 121 7.97 -12.67 -10.77
C GLN A 121 6.72 -13.53 -10.58
N ASN A 122 5.53 -12.92 -10.57
CA ASN A 122 4.26 -13.64 -10.45
C ASN A 122 3.99 -14.53 -11.67
N ALA A 123 4.33 -14.06 -12.88
CA ALA A 123 4.21 -14.87 -14.10
C ALA A 123 5.15 -16.09 -14.11
N LEU A 124 6.39 -15.93 -13.61
CA LEU A 124 7.37 -17.03 -13.51
C LEU A 124 7.08 -17.96 -12.34
N HIS A 125 6.54 -17.43 -11.25
CA HIS A 125 6.29 -18.13 -10.00
C HIS A 125 4.91 -17.75 -9.43
N PRO A 126 3.82 -18.30 -10.00
CA PRO A 126 2.47 -17.98 -9.53
C PRO A 126 2.30 -18.28 -8.05
N GLN A 127 1.79 -17.31 -7.29
CA GLN A 127 1.54 -17.46 -5.86
C GLN A 127 0.08 -17.88 -5.63
N ALA A 128 -0.13 -18.87 -4.75
CA ALA A 128 -1.47 -19.23 -4.32
C ALA A 128 -2.06 -18.09 -3.48
N SER A 129 -3.21 -17.57 -3.91
CA SER A 129 -3.88 -16.42 -3.28
C SER A 129 -5.39 -16.54 -3.44
N ASN A 130 -6.14 -15.87 -2.56
CA ASN A 130 -7.61 -15.78 -2.65
C ASN A 130 -8.09 -14.74 -3.68
N PHE A 131 -7.16 -14.03 -4.31
CA PHE A 131 -7.37 -13.00 -5.35
C PHE A 131 -6.14 -12.95 -6.27
N ASP A 132 -6.27 -12.31 -7.42
CA ASP A 132 -5.17 -12.10 -8.35
C ASP A 132 -4.47 -10.74 -8.09
N PRO A 133 -3.22 -10.71 -7.57
CA PRO A 133 -2.49 -9.45 -7.37
C PRO A 133 -2.10 -8.78 -8.70
N ASP A 134 -2.03 -9.52 -9.80
CA ASP A 134 -1.57 -9.00 -11.09
C ASP A 134 -2.56 -8.00 -11.71
N GLU A 135 -3.84 -8.05 -11.30
CA GLU A 135 -4.84 -7.05 -11.70
C GLU A 135 -4.47 -5.64 -11.23
N GLU A 136 -4.10 -5.46 -9.96
CA GLU A 136 -3.71 -4.15 -9.44
C GLU A 136 -2.31 -3.76 -9.90
N ILE A 137 -1.36 -4.70 -9.98
CA ILE A 137 -0.02 -4.44 -10.50
C ILE A 137 -0.08 -3.97 -11.96
N GLY A 138 -0.80 -4.70 -12.82
CA GLY A 138 -1.01 -4.34 -14.21
C GLY A 138 -1.73 -3.00 -14.35
N GLY A 139 -2.77 -2.76 -13.55
CA GLY A 139 -3.48 -1.48 -13.50
C GLY A 139 -2.58 -0.30 -13.11
N ALA A 140 -1.66 -0.52 -12.17
CA ALA A 140 -0.65 0.45 -11.78
C ALA A 140 0.30 0.76 -12.94
N ILE A 141 0.88 -0.26 -13.59
CA ILE A 141 1.78 -0.11 -14.75
C ILE A 141 1.10 0.68 -15.87
N LEU A 142 -0.14 0.33 -16.22
CA LEU A 142 -0.90 1.03 -17.25
C LEU A 142 -1.16 2.50 -16.88
N SER A 143 -1.36 2.79 -15.59
CA SER A 143 -1.53 4.17 -15.12
C SER A 143 -0.25 5.00 -15.32
N TYR A 144 0.93 4.44 -14.99
CA TYR A 144 2.23 5.09 -15.26
C TYR A 144 2.45 5.37 -16.74
N ILE A 145 2.11 4.41 -17.61
CA ILE A 145 2.23 4.56 -19.06
C ILE A 145 1.27 5.63 -19.56
N SER A 146 0.00 5.58 -19.14
CA SER A 146 -1.04 6.53 -19.54
C SER A 146 -0.70 7.96 -19.13
N ASP A 147 -0.23 8.17 -17.89
CA ASP A 147 0.13 9.51 -17.40
C ASP A 147 1.28 10.13 -18.18
N ARG A 148 2.23 9.29 -18.63
CA ARG A 148 3.29 9.75 -19.55
C ARG A 148 2.74 10.28 -20.87
N PHE A 149 1.69 9.67 -21.42
CA PHE A 149 1.08 10.12 -22.68
C PHE A 149 0.19 11.34 -22.51
N ARG A 150 -0.54 11.45 -21.38
CA ARG A 150 -1.39 12.62 -21.09
C ARG A 150 -0.60 13.91 -20.92
N ASN A 151 0.63 13.81 -20.42
CA ASN A 151 1.50 14.95 -20.15
C ASN A 151 2.42 15.33 -21.33
N GLN A 152 2.22 14.76 -22.53
CA GLN A 152 2.93 15.22 -23.73
C GLN A 152 2.25 16.48 -24.30
N PRO A 153 3.00 17.55 -24.63
CA PRO A 153 2.43 18.67 -25.36
C PRO A 153 1.89 18.16 -26.71
N GLN A 154 0.63 18.48 -27.01
CA GLN A 154 0.05 18.23 -28.33
C GLN A 154 0.89 18.98 -29.36
N LYS A 155 1.47 18.24 -30.31
CA LYS A 155 2.23 18.80 -31.42
C LYS A 155 1.32 19.46 -32.44
#